data_AF-A0A520IBC5-F1
#
_entry.id   AF-A0A520IBC5-F1
#
_cell.length_a   1.000
_cell.length_b   1.000
_cell.length_c   1.000
_cell.angle_alpha   90.00
_cell.angle_beta   90.00
_cell.angle_gamma   90.00
#
_symmetry.space_group_name_H-M   'P 1'
#
loop_
_entity.id
_entity.type
_entity.pdbx_description
1 polymer ?
#
loop_
_entity_poly.entity_id
_entity_poly.type
_entity_poly.pdbx_seq_one_letter_code
_entity_poly.pdbx_strand_id
1 'polypeptide(L)'
;EQYHDQTLPAEGAKTAHFCSMCGPKFCSMKITQEVRDFAAKQNGPADTFLAADVDQTDANRAIFAKGAHADAEKGMAEMSERFREKGSEIYLPADV
;
A
#
# COMPACT_ATOMS: atom_id res chain seq x y z
N GLU A 1 -4.49 -25.57 7.81
CA GLU A 1 -5.79 -25.21 8.41
C GLU A 1 -5.84 -25.30 9.94
N GLN A 2 -4.92 -26.02 10.62
CA GLN A 2 -5.03 -26.26 12.06
C GLN A 2 -4.92 -25.03 12.98
N TYR A 3 -4.27 -23.93 12.58
CA TYR A 3 -4.10 -22.74 13.46
C TYR A 3 -5.17 -21.65 13.27
N HIS A 4 -5.93 -21.68 12.17
CA HIS A 4 -6.97 -20.70 11.89
C HIS A 4 -8.22 -20.97 12.75
N ASP A 5 -8.60 -22.24 12.86
CA ASP A 5 -9.86 -22.66 13.48
C ASP A 5 -9.76 -22.88 15.00
N GLN A 6 -8.53 -22.85 15.56
CA GLN A 6 -8.30 -23.00 17.00
C GLN A 6 -8.96 -21.87 17.82
N THR A 7 -8.96 -20.65 17.29
CA THR A 7 -9.49 -19.47 17.98
C THR A 7 -10.86 -19.03 17.44
N LEU A 8 -11.33 -19.65 16.35
CA LEU A 8 -12.60 -19.37 15.68
C LEU A 8 -13.29 -20.68 15.24
N PRO A 9 -13.85 -21.48 16.18
CA PRO A 9 -14.39 -22.80 15.89
C PRO A 9 -15.76 -22.78 15.19
N ALA A 10 -16.40 -21.62 15.06
CA ALA A 10 -17.69 -21.51 14.40
C ALA A 10 -17.55 -21.73 12.88
N GLU A 11 -18.38 -22.60 12.30
CA GLU A 11 -18.37 -22.88 10.85
C GLU A 11 -18.52 -21.59 10.01
N GLY A 12 -19.29 -20.61 10.49
CA GLY A 12 -19.43 -19.32 9.82
C GLY A 12 -18.16 -18.47 9.78
N ALA A 13 -17.17 -18.72 10.65
CA ALA A 13 -15.89 -18.03 10.65
C ALA A 13 -14.92 -18.56 9.58
N LYS A 14 -15.16 -19.77 9.05
CA LYS A 14 -14.37 -20.34 7.95
C LYS A 14 -14.67 -19.68 6.60
N THR A 15 -15.86 -19.11 6.46
CA THR A 15 -16.31 -18.40 5.26
C THR A 15 -16.28 -16.87 5.42
N ALA A 16 -15.96 -16.37 6.61
CA ALA A 16 -15.98 -14.95 6.89
C ALA A 16 -14.68 -14.26 6.40
N HIS A 17 -14.80 -13.02 5.91
CA HIS A 17 -13.67 -12.24 5.41
C HIS A 17 -12.83 -11.60 6.53
N PHE A 18 -12.38 -12.40 7.50
CA PHE A 18 -11.41 -11.98 8.52
C PHE A 18 -10.59 -13.16 9.01
N CYS A 19 -9.30 -12.92 9.26
CA CYS A 19 -8.42 -13.91 9.88
C CYS A 19 -8.44 -13.77 11.41
N SER A 20 -8.12 -14.85 12.12
CA SER A 20 -8.07 -14.94 13.59
C SER A 20 -7.21 -13.87 14.28
N MET A 21 -6.16 -13.38 13.61
CA MET A 21 -5.25 -12.37 14.19
C MET A 21 -5.81 -10.94 14.17
N CYS A 22 -6.69 -10.61 13.21
CA CYS A 22 -7.09 -9.22 12.96
C CYS A 22 -8.56 -8.95 13.26
N GLY A 23 -9.37 -10.01 13.41
CA GLY A 23 -10.80 -9.89 13.71
C GLY A 23 -11.58 -9.11 12.64
N PRO A 24 -12.90 -8.96 12.84
CA PRO A 24 -13.80 -8.46 11.79
C PRO A 24 -13.62 -6.96 11.44
N LYS A 25 -12.98 -6.18 12.32
CA LYS A 25 -12.78 -4.73 12.15
C LYS A 25 -11.42 -4.35 11.57
N PHE A 26 -10.40 -5.19 11.71
CA PHE A 26 -9.02 -4.85 11.33
C PHE A 26 -8.42 -5.80 10.30
N CYS A 27 -9.25 -6.62 9.64
CA CYS A 27 -8.80 -7.46 8.54
C CYS A 27 -8.26 -6.60 7.38
N SER A 28 -6.94 -6.61 7.20
CA SER A 28 -6.23 -5.82 6.17
C SER A 28 -6.76 -6.07 4.76
N MET A 29 -7.09 -7.33 4.44
CA MET A 29 -7.65 -7.70 3.14
C MET A 29 -9.05 -7.11 2.93
N LYS A 30 -9.91 -7.14 3.95
CA LYS A 30 -11.26 -6.57 3.88
C LYS A 30 -11.23 -5.04 3.75
N ILE A 31 -10.39 -4.38 4.54
CA ILE A 31 -10.19 -2.92 4.48
C ILE A 31 -9.67 -2.52 3.09
N THR A 32 -8.72 -3.29 2.53
CA THR A 32 -8.21 -3.03 1.18
C THR A 32 -9.31 -3.14 0.12
N GLN A 33 -10.19 -4.13 0.23
CA GLN A 33 -11.35 -4.25 -0.67
C GLN A 33 -12.30 -3.07 -0.52
N GLU A 34 -12.66 -2.68 0.71
CA GLU A 34 -13.54 -1.54 0.97
C GLU A 34 -12.99 -0.23 0.40
N VAL A 35 -11.67 0.02 0.53
CA VAL A 35 -11.01 1.21 -0.03
C VAL A 35 -11.01 1.18 -1.56
N ARG A 36 -10.76 0.02 -2.18
CA ARG A 36 -10.82 -0.13 -3.65
C ARG A 36 -12.22 0.09 -4.18
N ASP A 37 -13.23 -0.48 -3.52
CA ASP A 37 -14.64 -0.32 -3.89
C ASP A 37 -15.12 1.12 -3.73
N PHE A 38 -14.66 1.80 -2.66
CA PHE A 38 -14.91 3.21 -2.45
C PHE A 38 -14.29 4.07 -3.56
N ALA A 39 -13.02 3.85 -3.89
CA ALA A 39 -12.35 4.55 -4.99
C ALA A 39 -13.03 4.30 -6.34
N ALA A 40 -13.42 3.06 -6.63
CA ALA A 40 -14.15 2.68 -7.85
C ALA A 40 -15.51 3.39 -7.95
N LYS A 41 -16.26 3.50 -6.85
CA LYS A 41 -17.54 4.22 -6.79
C LYS A 41 -17.38 5.74 -6.90
N GLN A 42 -16.22 6.28 -6.52
CA GLN A 42 -15.91 7.70 -6.64
C GLN A 42 -15.35 8.09 -8.02
N ASN A 43 -15.39 7.21 -9.01
CA ASN A 43 -14.90 7.44 -10.39
C ASN A 43 -13.44 7.89 -10.49
N GLY A 44 -12.59 7.42 -9.57
CA GLY A 44 -11.14 7.60 -9.66
C GLY A 44 -10.45 6.24 -9.81
N PRO A 45 -9.70 5.95 -10.91
CA PRO A 45 -8.73 4.85 -10.87
C PRO A 45 -7.77 5.08 -9.70
N ALA A 46 -7.19 4.04 -9.10
CA ALA A 46 -6.22 4.20 -8.00
C ALA A 46 -5.10 5.21 -8.36
N ASP A 47 -4.79 5.29 -9.65
CA ASP A 47 -3.89 6.25 -10.25
C ASP A 47 -4.35 7.70 -10.10
N THR A 48 -5.64 8.05 -10.04
CA THR A 48 -6.08 9.43 -9.75
C THR A 48 -5.74 9.92 -8.34
N PHE A 49 -5.50 9.02 -7.39
CA PHE A 49 -5.03 9.41 -6.06
C PHE A 49 -3.49 9.56 -6.00
N LEU A 50 -2.77 8.93 -6.93
CA LEU A 50 -1.30 8.87 -6.98
C LEU A 50 -0.68 9.71 -8.12
N ALA A 51 -1.42 9.98 -9.17
CA ALA A 51 -1.05 10.72 -10.37
C ALA A 51 -1.76 12.09 -10.35
N ALA A 52 -1.09 13.01 -9.68
CA ALA A 52 -0.56 14.27 -10.23
C ALA A 52 -1.33 15.07 -11.31
N ASP A 53 -2.64 14.94 -11.46
CA ASP A 53 -3.44 15.93 -12.20
C ASP A 53 -4.13 16.85 -11.17
N VAL A 54 -3.35 17.40 -10.26
CA VAL A 54 -3.85 18.35 -9.26
C VAL A 54 -4.02 19.71 -9.89
N ASP A 55 -5.28 20.13 -9.98
CA ASP A 55 -5.65 21.53 -10.11
C ASP A 55 -4.81 22.38 -9.13
N GLN A 56 -4.17 23.42 -9.68
CA GLN A 56 -3.14 24.22 -9.02
C GLN A 56 -3.67 25.07 -7.85
N THR A 57 -4.95 24.95 -7.51
CA THR A 57 -5.65 25.81 -6.56
C THR A 57 -5.55 25.32 -5.11
N ASP A 58 -5.20 24.05 -4.87
CA ASP A 58 -4.97 23.55 -3.51
C ASP A 58 -3.49 23.72 -3.10
N ALA A 59 -3.23 24.82 -2.39
CA ALA A 59 -1.92 25.18 -1.87
C ALA A 59 -1.28 24.12 -0.97
N ASN A 60 -2.08 23.30 -0.27
CA ASN A 60 -1.55 22.23 0.60
C ASN A 60 -1.06 21.03 -0.22
N ARG A 61 -1.70 20.76 -1.37
CA ARG A 61 -1.32 19.68 -2.28
C ARG A 61 -0.16 20.09 -3.20
N ALA A 62 -0.08 21.38 -3.53
CA ALA A 62 1.00 21.96 -4.34
C ALA A 62 2.40 21.81 -3.72
N ILE A 63 2.50 21.72 -2.38
CA ILE A 63 3.78 21.52 -1.66
C ILE A 63 4.41 20.18 -2.03
N PHE A 64 3.60 19.15 -2.29
CA PHE A 64 4.05 17.81 -2.70
C PHE A 64 4.12 17.64 -4.23
N ALA A 65 3.53 18.56 -5.00
CA ALA A 65 3.46 18.50 -6.46
C ALA A 65 4.63 19.22 -7.17
N LYS A 66 5.40 20.07 -6.48
CA LYS A 66 6.62 20.68 -7.04
C LYS A 66 7.75 19.65 -7.08
N GLY A 67 7.79 18.90 -8.18
CA GLY A 67 8.82 17.91 -8.49
C GLY A 67 8.25 16.67 -9.19
N ALA A 68 7.30 16.90 -10.08
CA ALA A 68 6.47 15.88 -10.71
C ALA A 68 7.30 14.94 -11.60
N HIS A 69 7.17 13.63 -11.35
CA HIS A 69 7.72 12.49 -12.09
C HIS A 69 9.24 12.45 -12.31
N ALA A 70 9.86 13.48 -12.90
CA ALA A 70 11.28 13.50 -13.23
C ALA A 70 12.18 13.40 -11.98
N ASP A 71 11.83 14.07 -10.89
CA ASP A 71 12.59 13.98 -9.63
C ASP A 71 12.40 12.60 -8.98
N ALA A 72 11.22 12.01 -9.10
CA ALA A 72 10.94 10.66 -8.63
C ALA A 72 11.72 9.61 -9.45
N GLU A 73 11.75 9.74 -10.77
CA GLU A 73 12.53 8.88 -11.67
C GLU A 73 14.02 8.97 -11.37
N LYS A 74 14.54 10.18 -11.15
CA LYS A 74 15.93 10.38 -10.74
C LYS A 74 16.21 9.71 -9.39
N GLY A 75 15.35 9.89 -8.39
CA GLY A 75 15.49 9.24 -7.09
C GLY A 75 15.44 7.71 -7.18
N MET A 76 14.57 7.16 -8.05
CA MET A 76 14.51 5.71 -8.30
C MET A 76 15.79 5.19 -8.98
N ALA A 77 16.35 5.95 -9.92
CA ALA A 77 17.61 5.60 -10.58
C ALA A 77 18.78 5.55 -9.58
N GLU A 78 18.90 6.56 -8.70
CA GLU A 78 19.93 6.61 -7.65
C GLU A 78 19.79 5.44 -6.66
N MET A 79 18.57 5.10 -6.23
CA MET A 79 18.36 3.96 -5.32
C MET A 79 18.64 2.61 -6.00
N SER A 80 18.33 2.50 -7.29
CA SER A 80 18.65 1.30 -8.08
C SER A 80 20.16 1.10 -8.20
N GLU A 81 20.92 2.18 -8.36
CA GLU A 81 22.39 2.14 -8.33
C GLU A 81 22.91 1.67 -6.97
N ARG A 82 22.44 2.29 -5.87
CA ARG A 82 22.80 1.90 -4.50
C ARG A 82 22.48 0.44 -4.18
N PHE A 83 21.36 -0.07 -4.66
CA PHE A 83 20.99 -1.48 -4.50
C PHE A 83 22.01 -2.39 -5.18
N ARG A 84 22.43 -2.04 -6.40
CA ARG A 84 23.44 -2.79 -7.15
C ARG A 84 24.81 -2.73 -6.48
N GLU A 85 25.22 -1.56 -5.98
CA GLU A 85 26.47 -1.38 -5.24
C GLU A 85 26.54 -2.24 -3.97
N LYS A 86 25.42 -2.37 -3.26
CA LYS A 86 25.31 -3.18 -2.03
C LYS A 86 25.11 -4.68 -2.28
N GLY A 87 25.39 -5.17 -3.49
CA GLY A 87 25.34 -6.59 -3.83
C GLY A 87 23.97 -7.10 -4.25
N SER A 88 22.99 -6.21 -4.50
CA SER A 88 21.63 -6.56 -4.91
C SER A 88 20.89 -7.47 -3.91
N GLU A 89 21.16 -7.29 -2.62
CA GLU A 89 20.50 -8.02 -1.55
C GLU A 89 19.32 -7.22 -0.95
N ILE A 90 18.20 -7.91 -0.73
CA ILE A 90 17.00 -7.32 -0.11
C ILE A 90 17.24 -6.99 1.37
N TYR A 91 18.04 -7.80 2.05
CA TYR A 91 18.31 -7.67 3.47
C TYR A 91 19.75 -7.19 3.67
N LEU A 92 19.90 -5.93 4.07
CA LEU A 92 21.19 -5.36 4.42
C LEU A 92 21.46 -5.62 5.91
N PRO A 93 22.71 -5.94 6.31
CA PRO A 93 23.06 -6.06 7.72
C PRO A 93 22.85 -4.71 8.42
N ALA A 94 22.36 -4.75 9.66
CA ALA A 94 22.07 -3.56 10.47
C ALA A 94 23.34 -2.85 10.98
N ASP A 95 24.51 -3.47 10.78
CA ASP A 95 25.75 -3.10 11.44
C ASP A 95 26.82 -2.73 10.40
N VAL A 96 26.71 -1.52 9.84
CA VAL A 96 27.81 -0.72 9.24
C VAL A 96 27.61 0.76 9.52
#